data_AF-A0A352R0R0-F1
#
_entry.id   AF-A0A352R0R0-F1
#
_cell.length_a   1.000
_cell.length_b   1.000
_cell.length_c   1.000
_cell.angle_alpha   90.00
_cell.angle_beta   90.00
_cell.angle_gamma   90.00
#
_symmetry.space_group_name_H-M   'P 1'
#
loop_
_entity.id
_entity.type
_entity.pdbx_description
1 polymer ?
#
loop_
_entity_poly.entity_id
_entity_poly.type
_entity_poly.pdbx_seq_one_letter_code
_entity_poly.pdbx_strand_id
1 'polypeptide(L)'
;MAKLTLPSKADIARLDAYAPIFNAEVGGALRWVMCQLGLTVKILEQRIQGVSNSSWRAYTQASYQQNRPLHVMAAFCWLTQIGMSAVYRGKHIQHYWPTVCDQTIKSIILSGLLPEAQFKQCLMLVVEKMFKRGHNLESEVKPLFNAIPHFQDAFLMPDQLDINDFKADYYRSIALQLRQFRINNQLDYKLLSTIFNEPISRIKAFEDPDNPVTIPGFIAVRLKLGFRLQDTAIFTSGMRKYPNFYHSREVQQAREEVILALMKPLTPSERQWVNELIKTVLKI
;
A
#
# COMPACT_ATOMS: atom_id res chain seq x y z
N MET A 1 -13.56 13.55 17.10
CA MET A 1 -13.14 13.17 15.73
C MET A 1 -12.67 14.41 15.01
N ALA A 2 -11.45 14.40 14.44
CA ALA A 2 -11.01 15.48 13.57
C ALA A 2 -11.91 15.56 12.33
N LYS A 3 -12.30 16.77 11.93
CA LYS A 3 -13.20 16.99 10.79
C LYS A 3 -12.48 16.59 9.49
N LEU A 4 -13.11 15.76 8.67
CA LEU A 4 -12.58 15.36 7.37
C LEU A 4 -12.30 16.60 6.51
N THR A 5 -11.10 16.72 5.98
CA THR A 5 -10.73 17.80 5.05
C THR A 5 -11.05 17.37 3.63
N LEU A 6 -11.93 18.11 2.96
CA LEU A 6 -12.33 17.82 1.59
C LEU A 6 -11.28 18.34 0.58
N PRO A 7 -11.11 17.66 -0.57
CA PRO A 7 -10.17 18.09 -1.59
C PRO A 7 -10.67 19.37 -2.28
N SER A 8 -9.73 20.23 -2.68
CA SER A 8 -10.03 21.36 -3.56
C SER A 8 -10.32 20.89 -4.99
N LYS A 9 -10.94 21.75 -5.81
CA LYS A 9 -11.09 21.48 -7.25
C LYS A 9 -9.74 21.23 -7.94
N ALA A 10 -8.69 21.92 -7.50
CA ALA A 10 -7.34 21.73 -8.00
C ALA A 10 -6.79 20.35 -7.63
N ASP A 11 -7.06 19.86 -6.42
CA ASP A 11 -6.67 18.50 -6.01
C ASP A 11 -7.36 17.44 -6.89
N ILE A 12 -8.66 17.60 -7.16
CA ILE A 12 -9.42 16.69 -8.02
C ILE A 12 -8.89 16.70 -9.46
N ALA A 13 -8.67 17.88 -10.05
CA ALA A 13 -8.15 18.00 -11.40
C ALA A 13 -6.76 17.34 -11.56
N ARG A 14 -5.92 17.37 -10.53
CA ARG A 14 -4.64 16.67 -10.53
C ARG A 14 -4.81 15.14 -10.49
N LEU A 15 -5.78 14.63 -9.73
CA LEU A 15 -6.11 13.20 -9.74
C LEU A 15 -6.65 12.77 -11.11
N ASP A 16 -7.45 13.61 -11.76
CA ASP A 16 -7.95 13.36 -13.12
C ASP A 16 -6.79 13.28 -14.13
N ALA A 17 -5.83 14.21 -14.05
CA ALA A 17 -4.63 14.21 -14.89
C ALA A 17 -3.71 13.01 -14.62
N TYR A 18 -3.72 12.47 -13.39
CA TYR A 18 -2.91 11.32 -13.01
C TYR A 18 -3.50 9.97 -13.49
N ALA A 19 -4.83 9.89 -13.64
CA ALA A 19 -5.53 8.65 -13.97
C ALA A 19 -4.97 7.90 -15.22
N PRO A 20 -4.67 8.57 -16.35
CA PRO A 20 -4.23 7.89 -17.57
C PRO A 20 -2.85 7.24 -17.44
N ILE A 21 -1.98 7.80 -16.61
CA ILE A 21 -0.59 7.33 -16.43
C ILE A 21 -0.44 6.36 -15.26
N PHE A 22 -1.38 6.39 -14.30
CA PHE A 22 -1.37 5.53 -13.13
C PHE A 22 -1.24 4.04 -13.48
N ASN A 23 -2.01 3.56 -14.46
CA ASN A 23 -2.05 2.14 -14.78
C ASN A 23 -0.67 1.64 -15.31
N ALA A 24 0.01 2.45 -16.13
CA ALA A 24 1.34 2.14 -16.62
C ALA A 24 2.39 2.13 -15.51
N GLU A 25 2.31 3.11 -14.60
CA GLU A 25 3.21 3.22 -13.44
C GLU A 25 3.06 2.02 -12.49
N VAL A 26 1.84 1.58 -12.20
CA VAL A 26 1.57 0.38 -11.38
C VAL A 26 2.24 -0.86 -11.99
N GLY A 27 2.17 -1.04 -13.32
CA GLY A 27 2.84 -2.16 -13.98
C GLY A 27 4.36 -2.15 -13.74
N GLY A 28 4.99 -1.00 -13.92
CA GLY A 28 6.42 -0.82 -13.64
C GLY A 28 6.77 -1.02 -12.17
N ALA A 29 5.92 -0.55 -11.25
CA ALA A 29 6.11 -0.70 -9.81
C ALA A 29 6.04 -2.16 -9.39
N LEU A 30 5.01 -2.91 -9.82
CA LEU A 30 4.88 -4.34 -9.56
C LEU A 30 6.12 -5.11 -10.05
N ARG A 31 6.55 -4.85 -11.30
CA ARG A 31 7.75 -5.46 -11.87
C ARG A 31 9.00 -5.16 -11.05
N TRP A 32 9.13 -3.92 -10.58
CA TRP A 32 10.30 -3.51 -9.81
C TRP A 32 10.34 -4.14 -8.43
N VAL A 33 9.21 -4.20 -7.71
CA VAL A 33 9.08 -4.94 -6.44
C VAL A 33 9.51 -6.39 -6.64
N MET A 34 8.99 -7.05 -7.67
CA MET A 34 9.37 -8.43 -7.98
C MET A 34 10.87 -8.59 -8.18
N CYS A 35 11.51 -7.67 -8.92
CA CYS A 35 12.96 -7.70 -9.12
C CYS A 35 13.74 -7.51 -7.80
N GLN A 36 13.30 -6.63 -6.90
CA GLN A 36 13.98 -6.43 -5.62
C GLN A 36 13.87 -7.65 -4.70
N LEU A 37 12.75 -8.37 -4.77
CA LEU A 37 12.45 -9.52 -3.92
C LEU A 37 12.80 -10.87 -4.57
N GLY A 38 13.35 -10.89 -5.79
CA GLY A 38 13.62 -12.13 -6.53
C GLY A 38 12.37 -12.95 -6.89
N LEU A 39 11.20 -12.31 -6.94
CA LEU A 39 9.94 -12.99 -7.23
C LEU A 39 9.76 -13.22 -8.73
N THR A 40 9.26 -14.39 -9.08
CA THR A 40 8.87 -14.74 -10.45
C THR A 40 7.35 -14.85 -10.57
N VAL A 41 6.82 -14.69 -11.78
CA VAL A 41 5.39 -14.89 -12.04
C VAL A 41 4.91 -16.30 -11.66
N LYS A 42 5.81 -17.30 -11.71
CA LYS A 42 5.53 -18.67 -11.27
C LYS A 42 5.31 -18.74 -9.76
N ILE A 43 6.14 -18.05 -8.98
CA ILE A 43 5.95 -17.97 -7.52
C ILE A 43 4.63 -17.28 -7.19
N LEU A 44 4.30 -16.19 -7.90
CA LEU A 44 3.03 -15.48 -7.68
C LEU A 44 1.82 -16.37 -7.96
N GLU A 45 1.81 -17.10 -9.07
CA GLU A 45 0.74 -18.05 -9.42
C GLU A 45 0.61 -19.21 -8.43
N GLN A 46 1.74 -19.68 -7.87
CA GLN A 46 1.73 -20.73 -6.84
C GLN A 46 1.19 -20.24 -5.48
N ARG A 47 1.53 -19.01 -5.09
CA ARG A 47 1.13 -18.41 -3.80
C ARG A 47 -0.28 -17.79 -3.85
N ILE A 48 -0.70 -17.30 -5.01
CA ILE A 48 -2.00 -16.64 -5.24
C ILE A 48 -2.72 -17.40 -6.36
N GLN A 49 -3.52 -18.38 -5.95
CA GLN A 49 -4.28 -19.26 -6.84
C GLN A 49 -5.44 -18.50 -7.51
N GLY A 50 -5.78 -18.89 -8.73
CA GLY A 50 -6.83 -18.27 -9.54
C GLY A 50 -6.37 -17.06 -10.36
N VAL A 51 -5.11 -16.62 -10.24
CA VAL A 51 -4.48 -15.67 -11.18
C VAL A 51 -3.44 -16.41 -12.01
N SER A 52 -3.69 -16.51 -13.31
CA SER A 52 -2.80 -17.24 -14.23
C SER A 52 -1.46 -16.54 -14.44
N ASN A 53 -0.47 -17.31 -14.89
CA ASN A 53 0.84 -16.80 -15.30
C ASN A 53 0.74 -15.65 -16.31
N SER A 54 -0.16 -15.79 -17.30
CA SER A 54 -0.36 -14.78 -18.34
C SER A 54 -0.96 -13.51 -17.77
N SER A 55 -1.91 -13.60 -16.84
CA SER A 55 -2.46 -12.45 -16.13
C SER A 55 -1.40 -11.75 -15.30
N TRP A 56 -0.56 -12.47 -14.54
CA TRP A 56 0.55 -11.86 -13.80
C TRP A 56 1.54 -11.15 -14.73
N ARG A 57 1.91 -11.76 -15.86
CA ARG A 57 2.75 -11.10 -16.87
C ARG A 57 2.12 -9.80 -17.35
N ALA A 58 0.84 -9.83 -17.73
CA ALA A 58 0.11 -8.65 -18.18
C ALA A 58 0.06 -7.55 -17.11
N TYR A 59 -0.26 -7.90 -15.86
CA TYR A 59 -0.30 -6.93 -14.75
C TYR A 59 1.06 -6.28 -14.48
N THR A 60 2.18 -6.92 -14.79
CA THR A 60 3.52 -6.32 -14.63
C THR A 60 3.99 -5.50 -15.82
N GLN A 61 3.22 -5.42 -16.91
CA GLN A 61 3.59 -4.67 -18.11
C GLN A 61 3.05 -3.23 -18.07
N ALA A 62 3.92 -2.24 -18.25
CA ALA A 62 3.50 -0.83 -18.34
C ALA A 62 2.53 -0.57 -19.51
N SER A 63 2.60 -1.35 -20.58
CA SER A 63 1.72 -1.24 -21.74
C SER A 63 0.32 -1.82 -21.55
N TYR A 64 0.06 -2.54 -20.44
CA TYR A 64 -1.25 -3.14 -20.18
C TYR A 64 -2.31 -2.05 -19.95
N GLN A 65 -3.25 -1.94 -20.88
CA GLN A 65 -4.27 -0.88 -20.92
C GLN A 65 -5.51 -1.20 -20.07
N GLN A 66 -5.74 -2.46 -19.75
CA GLN A 66 -6.90 -2.85 -18.96
C GLN A 66 -6.69 -2.54 -17.47
N ASN A 67 -7.79 -2.46 -16.72
CA ASN A 67 -7.74 -2.20 -15.29
C ASN A 67 -7.11 -3.36 -14.53
N ARG A 68 -6.12 -3.04 -13.70
CA ARG A 68 -5.61 -3.97 -12.67
C ARG A 68 -6.62 -4.03 -11.53
N PRO A 69 -7.18 -5.21 -11.21
CA PRO A 69 -8.15 -5.32 -10.13
C PRO A 69 -7.51 -5.02 -8.78
N LEU A 70 -8.18 -4.22 -7.95
CA LEU A 70 -7.65 -3.81 -6.66
C LEU A 70 -7.33 -5.01 -5.74
N HIS A 71 -8.18 -6.05 -5.73
CA HIS A 71 -7.95 -7.25 -4.92
C HIS A 71 -6.68 -8.02 -5.31
N VAL A 72 -6.30 -8.04 -6.60
CA VAL A 72 -5.04 -8.66 -7.04
C VAL A 72 -3.84 -7.86 -6.54
N MET A 73 -3.91 -6.53 -6.61
CA MET A 73 -2.87 -5.66 -6.06
C MET A 73 -2.75 -5.79 -4.54
N ALA A 74 -3.89 -5.90 -3.84
CA ALA A 74 -3.95 -6.10 -2.40
C ALA A 74 -3.33 -7.45 -1.99
N ALA A 75 -3.65 -8.53 -2.70
CA ALA A 75 -3.04 -9.85 -2.49
C ALA A 75 -1.53 -9.83 -2.76
N PHE A 76 -1.09 -9.16 -3.83
CA PHE A 76 0.34 -8.96 -4.10
C PHE A 76 1.05 -8.22 -2.95
N CYS A 77 0.45 -7.15 -2.44
CA CYS A 77 0.99 -6.42 -1.29
C CYS A 77 1.02 -7.26 -0.02
N TRP A 78 0.03 -8.13 0.19
CA TRP A 78 0.03 -9.07 1.31
C TRP A 78 1.19 -10.07 1.22
N LEU A 79 1.39 -10.68 0.04
CA LEU A 79 2.48 -11.62 -0.19
C LEU A 79 3.85 -10.97 0.01
N THR A 80 4.00 -9.74 -0.48
CA THR A 80 5.28 -9.01 -0.46
C THR A 80 5.51 -8.20 0.82
N GLN A 81 4.51 -8.13 1.70
CA GLN A 81 4.53 -7.36 2.95
C GLN A 81 4.87 -5.87 2.75
N ILE A 82 4.37 -5.26 1.67
CA ILE A 82 4.58 -3.84 1.38
C ILE A 82 3.28 -3.03 1.43
N GLY A 83 3.38 -1.75 1.78
CA GLY A 83 2.29 -0.80 1.63
C GLY A 83 1.88 -0.62 0.16
N MET A 84 0.59 -0.35 -0.10
CA MET A 84 0.09 -0.08 -1.46
C MET A 84 0.76 1.14 -2.11
N SER A 85 1.27 2.07 -1.30
CA SER A 85 2.10 3.21 -1.72
C SER A 85 3.32 2.81 -2.54
N ALA A 86 3.97 1.69 -2.21
CA ALA A 86 5.11 1.17 -2.96
C ALA A 86 4.71 0.72 -4.38
N VAL A 87 3.46 0.29 -4.56
CA VAL A 87 2.89 -0.11 -5.85
C VAL A 87 2.31 1.08 -6.62
N TYR A 88 1.95 2.16 -5.93
CA TYR A 88 1.61 3.44 -6.56
C TYR A 88 2.85 4.25 -6.97
N ARG A 89 4.03 3.65 -6.90
CA ARG A 89 5.28 4.27 -7.34
C ARG A 89 5.20 4.71 -8.80
N GLY A 90 5.45 6.00 -8.99
CA GLY A 90 5.80 6.60 -10.27
C GLY A 90 6.37 7.99 -10.08
N LYS A 91 6.96 8.57 -11.14
CA LYS A 91 7.58 9.92 -11.05
C LYS A 91 6.59 10.96 -10.51
N HIS A 92 5.31 10.73 -10.73
CA HIS A 92 4.23 11.63 -10.36
C HIS A 92 3.79 11.51 -8.90
N ILE A 93 4.05 10.38 -8.22
CA ILE A 93 3.70 10.26 -6.80
C ILE A 93 4.63 11.07 -5.90
N GLN A 94 5.86 11.37 -6.36
CA GLN A 94 6.79 12.27 -5.66
C GLN A 94 6.21 13.69 -5.51
N HIS A 95 5.26 14.09 -6.35
CA HIS A 95 4.56 15.37 -6.18
C HIS A 95 3.65 15.38 -4.94
N TYR A 96 3.05 14.24 -4.60
CA TYR A 96 2.19 14.08 -3.41
C TYR A 96 3.01 13.72 -2.16
N TRP A 97 4.15 13.04 -2.35
CA TRP A 97 5.09 12.69 -1.29
C TRP A 97 6.54 13.02 -1.69
N PRO A 98 6.98 14.28 -1.55
CA PRO A 98 8.32 14.72 -2.00
C PRO A 98 9.49 14.01 -1.33
N THR A 99 9.27 13.46 -0.14
CA THR A 99 10.27 12.70 0.63
C THR A 99 10.46 11.26 0.11
N VAL A 100 9.54 10.78 -0.72
CA VAL A 100 9.53 9.41 -1.26
C VAL A 100 10.36 9.35 -2.53
N CYS A 101 11.62 8.94 -2.40
CA CYS A 101 12.47 8.62 -3.55
C CYS A 101 12.61 7.10 -3.75
N ASP A 102 13.23 6.70 -4.86
CA ASP A 102 13.46 5.28 -5.17
C ASP A 102 14.22 4.54 -4.07
N GLN A 103 15.17 5.19 -3.40
CA GLN A 103 15.91 4.58 -2.31
C GLN A 103 15.02 4.33 -1.09
N THR A 104 14.11 5.26 -0.78
CA THR A 104 13.16 5.11 0.33
C THR A 104 12.17 3.97 0.06
N ILE A 105 11.59 3.91 -1.15
CA ILE A 105 10.70 2.78 -1.50
C ILE A 105 11.44 1.45 -1.49
N LYS A 106 12.69 1.41 -1.97
CA LYS A 106 13.51 0.21 -1.91
C LYS A 106 13.69 -0.27 -0.47
N SER A 107 13.91 0.63 0.50
CA SER A 107 13.97 0.27 1.92
C SER A 107 12.64 -0.28 2.42
N ILE A 108 11.51 0.32 2.02
CA ILE A 108 10.17 -0.19 2.37
C ILE A 108 9.98 -1.62 1.82
N ILE A 109 10.34 -1.85 0.55
CA ILE A 109 10.22 -3.17 -0.09
C ILE A 109 11.08 -4.21 0.64
N LEU A 110 12.35 -3.90 0.88
CA LEU A 110 13.29 -4.83 1.49
C LEU A 110 12.92 -5.10 2.95
N SER A 111 12.60 -4.07 3.72
CA SER A 111 12.27 -4.21 5.13
C SER A 111 10.92 -4.91 5.38
N GLY A 112 10.01 -4.93 4.40
CA GLY A 112 8.75 -5.66 4.47
C GLY A 112 8.92 -7.15 4.79
N LEU A 113 10.00 -7.77 4.29
CA LEU A 113 10.28 -9.19 4.51
C LEU A 113 10.97 -9.50 5.84
N LEU A 114 11.42 -8.48 6.59
CA LEU A 114 12.09 -8.72 7.86
C LEU A 114 11.07 -9.19 8.92
N PRO A 115 11.34 -10.28 9.65
CA PRO A 115 10.66 -10.59 10.90
C PRO A 115 10.75 -9.40 11.86
N GLU A 116 9.76 -9.25 12.75
CA GLU A 116 9.66 -8.06 13.62
C GLU A 116 10.94 -7.79 14.43
N ALA A 117 11.54 -8.83 15.00
CA ALA A 117 12.79 -8.70 15.75
C ALA A 117 13.94 -8.17 14.88
N GLN A 118 14.10 -8.73 13.67
CA GLN A 118 15.13 -8.30 12.72
C GLN A 118 14.87 -6.87 12.22
N PHE A 119 13.60 -6.52 11.97
CA PHE A 119 13.21 -5.16 11.58
C PHE A 119 13.60 -4.14 12.65
N LYS A 120 13.24 -4.40 13.92
CA LYS A 120 13.59 -3.54 15.06
C LYS A 120 15.10 -3.39 15.21
N GLN A 121 15.82 -4.51 15.21
CA GLN A 121 17.26 -4.52 15.43
C GLN A 121 18.03 -3.83 14.29
N CYS A 122 17.65 -4.08 13.04
CA CYS A 122 18.22 -3.41 11.87
C CYS A 122 18.08 -1.89 11.99
N LEU A 123 16.92 -1.41 12.44
CA LEU A 123 16.66 0.02 12.48
C LEU A 123 17.31 0.70 13.69
N MET A 124 17.46 0.01 14.82
CA MET A 124 18.29 0.50 15.93
C MET A 124 19.73 0.74 15.47
N LEU A 125 20.30 -0.16 14.66
CA LEU A 125 21.63 0.03 14.07
C LEU A 125 21.68 1.25 13.13
N VAL A 126 20.62 1.48 12.35
CA VAL A 126 20.55 2.69 11.50
C VAL A 126 20.50 3.94 12.37
N VAL A 127 19.61 4.01 13.37
CA VAL A 127 19.48 5.16 14.26
C VAL A 127 20.80 5.46 14.95
N GLU A 128 21.48 4.46 15.51
CA GLU A 128 22.78 4.63 16.17
C GLU A 128 23.85 5.13 15.19
N LYS A 129 23.90 4.57 13.97
CA LYS A 129 24.86 5.00 12.96
C LYS A 129 24.60 6.42 12.48
N MET A 130 23.33 6.80 12.30
CA MET A 130 22.93 8.12 11.85
C MET A 130 23.13 9.18 12.95
N PHE A 131 22.95 8.81 14.22
CA PHE A 131 23.31 9.66 15.35
C PHE A 131 24.79 10.02 15.34
N LYS A 132 25.68 9.04 15.09
CA LYS A 132 27.12 9.26 14.90
C LYS A 132 27.46 10.16 13.69
N ARG A 133 26.52 10.36 12.77
CA ARG A 133 26.63 11.26 11.60
C ARG A 133 25.94 12.61 11.81
N GLY A 134 25.44 12.89 13.02
CA GLY A 134 24.80 14.16 13.36
C GLY A 134 23.28 14.20 13.17
N HIS A 135 22.65 13.08 12.79
CA HIS A 135 21.18 13.00 12.68
C HIS A 135 20.58 12.50 14.00
N ASN A 136 19.83 13.36 14.70
CA ASN A 136 19.09 12.94 15.90
C ASN A 136 17.71 12.40 15.50
N LEU A 137 17.65 11.11 15.16
CA LEU A 137 16.43 10.44 14.69
C LEU A 137 15.61 9.79 15.80
N GLU A 138 16.17 9.62 17.00
CA GLU A 138 15.56 8.79 18.04
C GLU A 138 14.20 9.32 18.47
N SER A 139 14.07 10.63 18.67
CA SER A 139 12.82 11.26 19.11
C SER A 139 11.68 11.16 18.10
N GLU A 140 11.98 11.17 16.80
CA GLU A 140 10.97 11.04 15.72
C GLU A 140 10.59 9.57 15.48
N VAL A 141 11.57 8.67 15.53
CA VAL A 141 11.40 7.29 15.08
C VAL A 141 10.94 6.35 16.22
N LYS A 142 11.39 6.56 17.46
CA LYS A 142 11.05 5.69 18.60
C LYS A 142 9.56 5.64 18.93
N PRO A 143 8.79 6.74 18.89
CA PRO A 143 7.34 6.69 19.08
C PRO A 143 6.66 5.84 18.00
N LEU A 144 7.09 5.96 16.73
CA LEU A 144 6.55 5.19 15.61
C LEU A 144 6.85 3.69 15.77
N PHE A 145 8.04 3.33 16.25
CA PHE A 145 8.37 1.94 16.56
C PHE A 145 7.45 1.32 17.59
N ASN A 146 7.21 2.04 18.69
CA ASN A 146 6.38 1.56 19.78
C ASN A 146 4.91 1.45 19.38
N ALA A 147 4.50 2.15 18.31
CA ALA A 147 3.17 2.09 17.74
C ALA A 147 2.97 0.94 16.74
N ILE A 148 4.01 0.21 16.33
CA ILE A 148 3.85 -0.95 15.43
C ILE A 148 3.04 -2.03 16.15
N PRO A 149 1.87 -2.42 15.60
CA PRO A 149 1.06 -3.48 16.19
C PRO A 149 1.78 -4.83 16.18
N HIS A 150 1.60 -5.61 17.24
CA HIS A 150 2.18 -6.94 17.38
C HIS A 150 1.13 -8.02 17.18
N PHE A 151 1.35 -8.91 16.22
CA PHE A 151 0.38 -9.95 15.84
C PHE A 151 0.97 -11.37 15.74
N GLN A 152 2.17 -11.64 16.28
CA GLN A 152 2.81 -12.98 16.26
C GLN A 152 2.66 -13.72 14.91
N ASP A 153 3.12 -13.11 13.82
CA ASP A 153 3.04 -13.63 12.44
C ASP A 153 1.62 -13.90 11.89
N ALA A 154 0.55 -13.72 12.68
CA ALA A 154 -0.83 -13.90 12.23
C ALA A 154 -1.20 -12.94 11.09
N PHE A 155 -0.45 -11.85 10.91
CA PHE A 155 -0.61 -10.90 9.80
C PHE A 155 0.00 -11.36 8.47
N LEU A 156 0.75 -12.46 8.44
CA LEU A 156 1.33 -12.98 7.20
C LEU A 156 0.28 -13.60 6.29
N MET A 157 0.55 -13.57 4.99
CA MET A 157 -0.33 -14.23 4.02
C MET A 157 -0.27 -15.74 4.23
N PRO A 158 -1.40 -16.48 4.11
CA PRO A 158 -1.36 -17.94 4.06
C PRO A 158 -0.41 -18.44 2.96
N ASP A 159 0.02 -19.70 3.08
CA ASP A 159 0.90 -20.33 2.09
C ASP A 159 0.29 -20.28 0.68
N GLN A 160 -1.02 -20.50 0.60
CA GLN A 160 -1.80 -20.36 -0.62
C GLN A 160 -3.03 -19.50 -0.36
N LEU A 161 -3.23 -18.50 -1.22
CA LEU A 161 -4.40 -17.64 -1.21
C LEU A 161 -5.28 -17.94 -2.43
N ASP A 162 -6.53 -18.31 -2.23
CA ASP A 162 -7.54 -18.33 -3.31
C ASP A 162 -7.98 -16.89 -3.60
N ILE A 163 -7.71 -16.40 -4.81
CA ILE A 163 -7.99 -15.00 -5.17
C ILE A 163 -9.49 -14.70 -5.28
N ASN A 164 -10.33 -15.68 -5.60
CA ASN A 164 -11.77 -15.50 -5.78
C ASN A 164 -12.47 -15.38 -4.43
N ASP A 165 -12.08 -16.25 -3.49
CA ASP A 165 -12.50 -16.16 -2.10
C ASP A 165 -12.04 -14.84 -1.47
N PHE A 166 -10.77 -14.49 -1.68
CA PHE A 166 -10.22 -13.23 -1.21
C PHE A 166 -10.97 -12.03 -1.79
N LYS A 167 -11.23 -12.04 -3.10
CA LYS A 167 -12.01 -11.00 -3.80
C LYS A 167 -13.39 -10.79 -3.18
N ALA A 168 -14.12 -11.87 -2.93
CA ALA A 168 -15.47 -11.79 -2.38
C ALA A 168 -15.46 -11.16 -0.99
N ASP A 169 -14.59 -11.63 -0.10
CA ASP A 169 -14.50 -11.12 1.27
C ASP A 169 -13.93 -9.68 1.32
N TYR A 170 -12.95 -9.38 0.46
CA TYR A 170 -12.31 -8.08 0.35
C TYR A 170 -13.29 -6.99 -0.11
N TYR A 171 -14.02 -7.22 -1.20
CA TYR A 171 -14.97 -6.22 -1.70
C TYR A 171 -16.22 -6.11 -0.83
N ARG A 172 -16.65 -7.18 -0.17
CA ARG A 172 -17.69 -7.08 0.87
C ARG A 172 -17.24 -6.17 2.02
N SER A 173 -16.01 -6.33 2.50
CA SER A 173 -15.45 -5.45 3.53
C SER A 173 -15.40 -4.00 3.07
N ILE A 174 -14.86 -3.75 1.87
CA ILE A 174 -14.80 -2.39 1.32
C ILE A 174 -16.19 -1.78 1.22
N ALA A 175 -17.19 -2.51 0.74
CA ALA A 175 -18.54 -2.01 0.60
C ALA A 175 -19.14 -1.56 1.94
N LEU A 176 -18.99 -2.39 2.98
CA LEU A 176 -19.44 -2.05 4.33
C LEU A 176 -18.72 -0.81 4.87
N GLN A 177 -17.39 -0.78 4.76
CA GLN A 177 -16.58 0.27 5.36
C GLN A 177 -16.66 1.59 4.59
N LEU A 178 -16.80 1.54 3.26
CA LEU A 178 -17.03 2.72 2.43
C LEU A 178 -18.39 3.36 2.72
N ARG A 179 -19.44 2.54 2.84
CA ARG A 179 -20.77 2.98 3.27
C ARG A 179 -20.71 3.66 4.64
N GLN A 180 -20.04 3.03 5.61
CA GLN A 180 -19.90 3.59 6.95
C GLN A 180 -19.09 4.89 6.95
N PHE A 181 -17.99 4.95 6.19
CA PHE A 181 -17.19 6.15 6.00
C PHE A 181 -18.02 7.30 5.44
N ARG A 182 -18.83 7.05 4.40
CA ARG A 182 -19.75 8.03 3.83
C ARG A 182 -20.75 8.56 4.85
N ILE A 183 -21.42 7.66 5.58
CA ILE A 183 -22.45 8.03 6.58
C ILE A 183 -21.83 8.83 7.73
N ASN A 184 -20.73 8.36 8.30
CA ASN A 184 -20.07 9.00 9.44
C ASN A 184 -19.57 10.42 9.12
N ASN A 185 -19.18 10.65 7.87
CA ASN A 185 -18.67 11.95 7.42
C ASN A 185 -19.73 12.78 6.68
N GLN A 186 -20.99 12.34 6.66
CA GLN A 186 -22.11 13.02 6.01
C GLN A 186 -21.84 13.37 4.55
N LEU A 187 -21.15 12.48 3.83
CA LEU A 187 -20.79 12.69 2.43
C LEU A 187 -21.96 12.28 1.53
N ASP A 188 -22.35 13.17 0.62
CA ASP A 188 -23.34 12.83 -0.39
C ASP A 188 -22.70 12.05 -1.56
N TYR A 189 -23.54 11.38 -2.33
CA TYR A 189 -23.09 10.61 -3.49
C TYR A 189 -22.53 11.49 -4.62
N LYS A 190 -22.90 12.78 -4.69
CA LYS A 190 -22.43 13.69 -5.74
C LYS A 190 -20.97 14.07 -5.49
N LEU A 191 -20.59 14.32 -4.24
CA LEU A 191 -19.23 14.56 -3.81
C LEU A 191 -18.36 13.34 -4.04
N LEU A 192 -18.82 12.15 -3.65
CA LEU A 192 -18.08 10.90 -3.91
C LEU A 192 -17.92 10.62 -5.41
N SER A 193 -18.98 10.84 -6.19
CA SER A 193 -18.94 10.73 -7.65
C SER A 193 -17.90 11.66 -8.26
N THR A 194 -17.80 12.89 -7.75
CA THR A 194 -16.80 13.86 -8.19
C THR A 194 -15.38 13.44 -7.80
N ILE A 195 -15.16 13.02 -6.55
CA ILE A 195 -13.83 12.64 -6.05
C ILE A 195 -13.33 11.38 -6.74
N PHE A 196 -14.19 10.37 -6.88
CA PHE A 196 -13.85 9.10 -7.52
C PHE A 196 -13.86 9.17 -9.05
N ASN A 197 -14.44 10.22 -9.63
CA ASN A 197 -14.67 10.35 -11.07
C ASN A 197 -15.41 9.13 -11.65
N GLU A 198 -16.51 8.77 -10.98
CA GLU A 198 -17.35 7.61 -11.30
C GLU A 198 -18.82 8.03 -11.18
N PRO A 199 -19.74 7.48 -11.99
CA PRO A 199 -21.15 7.84 -11.90
C PRO A 199 -21.73 7.38 -10.56
N ILE A 200 -22.74 8.10 -10.07
CA ILE A 200 -23.41 7.80 -8.78
C ILE A 200 -23.86 6.34 -8.68
N SER A 201 -24.35 5.75 -9.78
CA SER A 201 -24.74 4.34 -9.83
C SER A 201 -23.58 3.40 -9.49
N ARG A 202 -22.37 3.70 -9.96
CA ARG A 202 -21.16 2.93 -9.66
C ARG A 202 -20.72 3.12 -8.22
N ILE A 203 -20.84 4.33 -7.66
CA ILE A 203 -20.55 4.57 -6.25
C ILE A 203 -21.49 3.77 -5.34
N LYS A 204 -22.79 3.75 -5.66
CA LYS A 204 -23.75 2.93 -4.94
C LYS A 204 -23.40 1.44 -5.01
N ALA A 205 -22.97 0.95 -6.17
CA ALA A 205 -22.51 -0.43 -6.34
C ALA A 205 -21.24 -0.73 -5.54
N PHE A 206 -20.32 0.23 -5.36
CA PHE A 206 -19.15 0.06 -4.49
C PHE A 206 -19.53 -0.08 -3.01
N GLU A 207 -20.68 0.43 -2.60
CA GLU A 207 -21.20 0.35 -1.23
C GLU A 207 -22.19 -0.82 -1.02
N ASP A 208 -22.37 -1.72 -2.00
CA ASP A 208 -23.26 -2.87 -1.91
C ASP A 208 -22.51 -4.14 -1.45
N PRO A 209 -22.65 -4.58 -0.18
CA PRO A 209 -21.97 -5.76 0.32
C PRO A 209 -22.59 -7.08 -0.15
N ASP A 210 -23.84 -7.05 -0.63
CA ASP A 210 -24.57 -8.23 -1.08
C ASP A 210 -24.26 -8.53 -2.56
N ASN A 211 -23.90 -7.49 -3.32
CA ASN A 211 -23.47 -7.59 -4.73
C ASN A 211 -22.10 -6.94 -4.95
N PRO A 212 -21.02 -7.47 -4.33
CA PRO A 212 -19.70 -6.85 -4.40
C PRO A 212 -19.16 -6.80 -5.83
N VAL A 213 -18.87 -5.60 -6.32
CA VAL A 213 -18.31 -5.37 -7.66
C VAL A 213 -16.80 -5.18 -7.62
N THR A 214 -16.13 -5.55 -8.72
CA THR A 214 -14.70 -5.25 -8.86
C THR A 214 -14.48 -3.74 -8.93
N ILE A 215 -13.61 -3.25 -8.05
CA ILE A 215 -13.17 -1.85 -7.98
C ILE A 215 -11.80 -1.71 -8.68
N PRO A 216 -11.64 -0.74 -9.62
CA PRO A 216 -10.35 -0.41 -10.20
C PRO A 216 -9.34 0.06 -9.15
N GLY A 217 -8.06 -0.29 -9.32
CA GLY A 217 -7.01 0.10 -8.38
C GLY A 217 -6.91 1.61 -8.12
N PHE A 218 -7.24 2.45 -9.11
CA PHE A 218 -7.14 3.91 -8.99
C PHE A 218 -8.16 4.52 -8.01
N ILE A 219 -9.29 3.84 -7.76
CA ILE A 219 -10.28 4.31 -6.78
C ILE A 219 -9.66 4.36 -5.37
N ALA A 220 -8.78 3.41 -5.03
CA ALA A 220 -8.07 3.43 -3.75
C ALA A 220 -7.11 4.62 -3.63
N VAL A 221 -6.48 5.05 -4.73
CA VAL A 221 -5.64 6.26 -4.77
C VAL A 221 -6.50 7.50 -4.57
N ARG A 222 -7.64 7.60 -5.26
CA ARG A 222 -8.57 8.72 -5.11
C ARG A 222 -9.17 8.78 -3.71
N LEU A 223 -9.45 7.64 -3.09
CA LEU A 223 -9.87 7.56 -1.69
C LEU A 223 -8.80 8.12 -0.76
N LYS A 224 -7.55 7.65 -0.88
CA LYS A 224 -6.44 8.09 -0.03
C LYS A 224 -6.13 9.58 -0.23
N LEU A 225 -5.87 10.00 -1.47
CA LEU A 225 -5.42 11.35 -1.78
C LEU A 225 -6.55 12.38 -1.77
N GLY A 226 -7.74 12.01 -2.25
CA GLY A 226 -8.90 12.90 -2.28
C GLY A 226 -9.37 13.26 -0.86
N PHE A 227 -9.42 12.29 0.05
CA PHE A 227 -9.82 12.53 1.43
C PHE A 227 -8.65 12.75 2.40
N ARG A 228 -7.41 12.77 1.88
CA ARG A 228 -6.17 12.94 2.66
C ARG A 228 -6.08 11.96 3.84
N LEU A 229 -6.53 10.73 3.61
CA LEU A 229 -6.51 9.68 4.61
C LEU A 229 -5.06 9.27 4.86
N GLN A 230 -4.67 9.24 6.13
CA GLN A 230 -3.36 8.71 6.53
C GLN A 230 -3.37 7.18 6.36
N ASP A 231 -4.44 6.55 6.84
CA ASP A 231 -4.65 5.11 6.85
C ASP A 231 -5.87 4.69 6.00
N THR A 232 -5.71 3.61 5.26
CA THR A 232 -6.78 2.95 4.48
C THR A 232 -6.97 1.47 4.85
N ALA A 233 -6.25 0.94 5.84
CA ALA A 233 -6.42 -0.40 6.39
C ALA A 233 -7.84 -0.61 6.91
N ILE A 234 -8.47 0.41 7.50
CA ILE A 234 -9.83 0.30 8.05
C ILE A 234 -10.85 -0.25 7.05
N PHE A 235 -10.67 -0.04 5.75
CA PHE A 235 -11.56 -0.56 4.70
C PHE A 235 -11.53 -2.09 4.56
N THR A 236 -10.52 -2.76 5.13
CA THR A 236 -10.39 -4.22 5.15
C THR A 236 -10.74 -4.83 6.51
N SER A 237 -11.09 -4.03 7.52
CA SER A 237 -11.43 -4.51 8.87
C SER A 237 -12.71 -5.37 8.94
N GLY A 238 -13.56 -5.32 7.91
CA GLY A 238 -14.79 -6.10 7.82
C GLY A 238 -14.62 -7.49 7.19
N MET A 239 -13.40 -7.87 6.81
CA MET A 239 -13.09 -9.18 6.23
C MET A 239 -13.30 -10.29 7.28
N ARG A 240 -14.01 -11.36 6.91
CA ARG A 240 -14.37 -12.47 7.80
C ARG A 240 -13.57 -13.73 7.53
N LYS A 241 -13.29 -14.01 6.25
CA LYS A 241 -12.53 -15.20 5.82
C LYS A 241 -11.03 -14.94 5.86
N TYR A 242 -10.60 -13.71 5.56
CA TYR A 242 -9.20 -13.29 5.65
C TYR A 242 -9.01 -12.09 6.59
N PRO A 243 -9.41 -12.19 7.88
CA PRO A 243 -9.34 -11.07 8.82
C PRO A 243 -7.90 -10.57 9.03
N ASN A 244 -6.93 -11.48 8.94
CA ASN A 244 -5.51 -11.23 9.07
C ASN A 244 -4.95 -10.25 8.03
N PHE A 245 -5.65 -10.05 6.90
CA PHE A 245 -5.24 -9.05 5.94
C PHE A 245 -5.30 -7.64 6.52
N TYR A 246 -6.29 -7.34 7.37
CA TYR A 246 -6.39 -6.05 8.06
C TYR A 246 -5.15 -5.80 8.94
N HIS A 247 -4.77 -6.79 9.75
CA HIS A 247 -3.55 -6.73 10.57
C HIS A 247 -2.29 -6.56 9.72
N SER A 248 -2.23 -7.21 8.56
CA SER A 248 -1.12 -7.02 7.61
C SER A 248 -1.04 -5.56 7.14
N ARG A 249 -2.18 -4.94 6.83
CA ARG A 249 -2.22 -3.53 6.41
C ARG A 249 -1.77 -2.60 7.54
N GLU A 250 -2.18 -2.85 8.77
CA GLU A 250 -1.76 -2.07 9.95
C GLU A 250 -0.23 -2.14 10.14
N VAL A 251 0.36 -3.35 10.10
CA VAL A 251 1.81 -3.54 10.25
C VAL A 251 2.57 -2.92 9.08
N GLN A 252 2.12 -3.13 7.84
CA GLN A 252 2.75 -2.57 6.64
C GLN A 252 2.80 -1.05 6.71
N GLN A 253 1.70 -0.40 7.11
CA GLN A 253 1.66 1.05 7.24
C GLN A 253 2.58 1.54 8.37
N ALA A 254 2.52 0.95 9.56
CA ALA A 254 3.34 1.39 10.68
C ALA A 254 4.85 1.26 10.37
N ARG A 255 5.25 0.17 9.72
CA ARG A 255 6.63 -0.02 9.25
C ARG A 255 7.01 0.99 8.17
N GLU A 256 6.13 1.27 7.23
CA GLU A 256 6.36 2.28 6.20
C GLU A 256 6.59 3.67 6.82
N GLU A 257 5.77 4.08 7.79
CA GLU A 257 5.91 5.37 8.48
C GLU A 257 7.27 5.50 9.18
N VAL A 258 7.72 4.43 9.84
CA VAL A 258 9.06 4.36 10.44
C VAL A 258 10.15 4.57 9.39
N ILE A 259 10.11 3.86 8.26
CA ILE A 259 11.12 4.00 7.21
C ILE A 259 11.09 5.40 6.58
N LEU A 260 9.90 5.98 6.40
CA LEU A 260 9.74 7.33 5.88
C LEU A 260 10.38 8.36 6.82
N ALA A 261 10.10 8.28 8.12
CA ALA A 261 10.70 9.16 9.13
C ALA A 261 12.23 9.02 9.16
N LEU A 262 12.72 7.78 9.18
CA LEU A 262 14.15 7.44 9.18
C LEU A 262 14.88 8.02 7.96
N MET A 263 14.29 7.92 6.77
CA MET A 263 14.96 8.25 5.49
C MET A 263 14.86 9.72 5.12
N LYS A 264 13.86 10.44 5.65
CA LYS A 264 13.55 11.83 5.31
C LYS A 264 14.76 12.78 5.43
N PRO A 265 15.53 12.82 6.54
CA PRO A 265 16.67 13.74 6.68
C PRO A 265 17.95 13.25 5.99
N LEU A 266 17.97 12.02 5.48
CA LEU A 266 19.18 11.39 4.96
C LEU A 266 19.52 11.85 3.53
N THR A 267 20.81 11.98 3.26
CA THR A 267 21.36 12.20 1.92
C THR A 267 21.21 10.94 1.05
N PRO A 268 21.32 11.05 -0.29
CA PRO A 268 21.23 9.89 -1.18
C PRO A 268 22.23 8.77 -0.87
N SER A 269 23.47 9.11 -0.48
CA SER A 269 24.50 8.12 -0.12
C SER A 269 24.17 7.39 1.20
N GLU A 270 23.61 8.11 2.18
CA GLU A 270 23.13 7.52 3.43
C GLU A 270 21.94 6.59 3.20
N ARG A 271 20.96 7.00 2.38
CA ARG A 271 19.82 6.13 2.00
C ARG A 271 20.27 4.86 1.30
N GLN A 272 21.27 4.97 0.41
CA GLN A 272 21.86 3.81 -0.25
C GLN A 272 22.58 2.89 0.76
N TRP A 273 23.28 3.45 1.75
CA TRP A 273 23.89 2.65 2.82
C TRP A 273 22.84 1.89 3.66
N VAL A 274 21.73 2.54 4.03
CA VAL A 274 20.61 1.89 4.73
C VAL A 274 20.07 0.70 3.93
N ASN A 275 19.88 0.88 2.61
CA ASN A 275 19.43 -0.20 1.74
C ASN A 275 20.37 -1.40 1.71
N GLU A 276 21.67 -1.17 1.67
CA GLU A 276 22.64 -2.28 1.70
C GLU A 276 22.69 -2.96 3.08
N LEU A 277 22.53 -2.22 4.19
CA LEU A 277 22.39 -2.82 5.52
C LEU A 277 21.17 -3.74 5.61
N ILE A 278 19.99 -3.27 5.19
CA ILE A 278 18.75 -4.07 5.21
C ILE A 278 18.93 -5.34 4.37
N LYS A 279 19.55 -5.25 3.18
CA LYS A 279 19.85 -6.41 2.35
C LYS A 279 20.80 -7.40 3.02
N THR A 280 21.81 -6.92 3.75
CA THR A 280 22.72 -7.79 4.49
C THR A 280 21.97 -8.55 5.58
N VAL A 281 21.07 -7.89 6.30
CA VAL A 281 20.23 -8.56 7.32
C VAL A 281 19.30 -9.59 6.69
N LEU A 282 18.71 -9.32 5.51
CA LEU A 282 17.84 -10.26 4.78
C LEU A 282 18.57 -11.52 4.27
N LYS A 283 19.89 -11.48 4.12
CA LYS A 283 20.70 -12.59 3.56
C LYS A 283 21.23 -13.55 4.64
N ILE A 284 20.81 -13.39 5.89
CA ILE A 284 21.12 -14.27 7.02
C ILE A 284 19.88 -15.10 7.34
#